data_AF-A0A7G2M6N2-F1
#
_entry.id   AF-A0A7G2M6N2-F1
#
_cell.length_a   1.000
_cell.length_b   1.000
_cell.length_c   1.000
_cell.angle_alpha   90.00
_cell.angle_beta   90.00
_cell.angle_gamma   90.00
#
_symmetry.space_group_name_H-M   'P 1'
#
loop_
_entity.id
_entity.type
_entity.pdbx_description
1 polymer ?
#
loop_
_entity_poly.entity_id
_entity_poly.type
_entity_poly.pdbx_seq_one_letter_code
_entity_poly.pdbx_strand_id
1 'polypeptide(L)'
;MNDFLITHGWKILTVCISAIPTIILFTIKGRISHWFNRDLESHRAELDRKSRQIQSSLDTQLETMRIEFGLIQSERLQILKEACGRLTEILNQINTIASYYKYDCKENVDYDKKCLSDGNECRNDCIINYWDKIISFDKYTRQTNDFLENNQMFFPMEVTIKHMEIIALVYNLRKEAYDINHNLNNTSKEKALGSFRLFYQFDKSEITELRNDLINEYRLLIGVSPLKSYSVNDYRLLQTYEKNKKN
;
A
#
# COMPACT_ATOMS: atom_id res chain seq x y z
N MET A 1 2.76 -107.28 0.57
CA MET A 1 3.23 -105.89 0.38
C MET A 1 2.88 -105.30 -0.99
N ASN A 2 2.63 -106.11 -2.04
CA ASN A 2 2.23 -105.61 -3.37
C ASN A 2 0.75 -105.21 -3.53
N ASP A 3 -0.20 -105.80 -2.77
CA ASP A 3 -1.63 -105.50 -2.98
C ASP A 3 -2.12 -104.17 -2.41
N PHE A 4 -1.45 -103.63 -1.39
CA PHE A 4 -1.79 -102.32 -0.80
C PHE A 4 -1.44 -101.17 -1.77
N LEU A 5 -0.32 -101.29 -2.47
CA LEU A 5 0.12 -100.35 -3.50
C LEU A 5 -0.82 -100.34 -4.73
N ILE A 6 -1.40 -101.49 -5.08
CA ILE A 6 -2.30 -101.58 -6.26
C ILE A 6 -3.71 -101.04 -5.93
N THR A 7 -4.29 -101.39 -4.77
CA THR A 7 -5.64 -100.93 -4.41
C THR A 7 -5.69 -99.49 -3.88
N HIS A 8 -4.69 -99.05 -3.13
CA HIS A 8 -4.68 -97.70 -2.54
C HIS A 8 -3.82 -96.72 -3.33
N GLY A 9 -2.85 -97.19 -4.13
CA GLY A 9 -2.04 -96.32 -4.99
C GLY A 9 -2.86 -95.60 -6.07
N TRP A 10 -3.89 -96.24 -6.63
CA TRP A 10 -4.81 -95.59 -7.57
C TRP A 10 -5.64 -94.47 -6.94
N LYS A 11 -6.06 -94.64 -5.67
CA LYS A 11 -6.78 -93.61 -4.91
C LYS A 11 -5.87 -92.44 -4.53
N ILE A 12 -4.62 -92.72 -4.14
CA ILE A 12 -3.63 -91.67 -3.84
C ILE A 12 -3.26 -90.91 -5.13
N LEU A 13 -3.05 -91.62 -6.24
CA LEU A 13 -2.74 -91.01 -7.54
C LEU A 13 -3.88 -90.12 -8.04
N THR A 14 -5.13 -90.57 -7.94
CA THR A 14 -6.31 -89.75 -8.35
C THR A 14 -6.48 -88.52 -7.46
N VAL A 15 -6.28 -88.63 -6.14
CA VAL A 15 -6.29 -87.47 -5.23
C VAL A 15 -5.16 -86.48 -5.58
N CYS A 16 -3.94 -86.96 -5.81
CA CYS A 16 -2.82 -86.12 -6.23
C CYS A 16 -3.10 -85.42 -7.57
N ILE A 17 -3.60 -86.14 -8.57
CA ILE A 17 -3.95 -85.56 -9.89
C ILE A 17 -5.06 -84.52 -9.75
N SER A 18 -6.07 -84.77 -8.90
CA SER A 18 -7.17 -83.83 -8.67
C SER A 18 -6.75 -82.57 -7.88
N ALA A 19 -5.66 -82.64 -7.11
CA ALA A 19 -5.12 -81.53 -6.34
C ALA A 19 -4.18 -80.61 -7.14
N ILE A 20 -3.60 -81.11 -8.24
CA ILE A 20 -2.69 -80.33 -9.11
C ILE A 20 -3.38 -79.05 -9.66
N PRO A 21 -4.62 -79.10 -10.22
CA PRO A 21 -5.30 -77.90 -10.70
C PRO A 21 -5.53 -76.85 -9.60
N THR A 22 -5.87 -77.27 -8.39
CA THR A 22 -6.11 -76.39 -7.24
C THR A 22 -4.83 -75.71 -6.76
N ILE A 23 -3.71 -76.44 -6.72
CA ILE A 23 -2.38 -75.88 -6.38
C ILE A 23 -1.92 -74.88 -7.45
N ILE A 24 -2.13 -75.19 -8.73
CA ILE A 24 -1.81 -74.28 -9.85
C ILE A 24 -2.68 -73.01 -9.78
N LEU A 25 -3.98 -73.14 -9.52
CA LEU A 25 -4.88 -72.00 -9.34
C LEU A 25 -4.46 -71.12 -8.16
N PHE A 26 -4.08 -71.72 -7.02
CA PHE A 26 -3.67 -70.97 -5.83
C PHE A 26 -2.34 -70.24 -6.06
N THR A 27 -1.37 -70.88 -6.73
CA THR A 27 -0.08 -70.26 -7.05
C THR A 27 -0.19 -69.16 -8.11
N ILE A 28 -1.02 -69.33 -9.14
CA ILE A 28 -1.31 -68.29 -10.13
C ILE A 28 -2.03 -67.11 -9.46
N LYS A 29 -3.06 -67.37 -8.64
CA LYS A 29 -3.78 -66.33 -7.90
C LYS A 29 -2.87 -65.57 -6.94
N GLY A 30 -1.96 -66.27 -6.25
CA GLY A 30 -0.94 -65.67 -5.37
C GLY A 30 0.03 -64.77 -6.13
N ARG A 31 0.52 -65.20 -7.31
CA ARG A 31 1.39 -64.38 -8.17
C ARG A 31 0.68 -63.15 -8.72
N ILE A 32 -0.57 -63.30 -9.16
CA ILE A 32 -1.40 -62.18 -9.66
C ILE A 32 -1.65 -61.17 -8.54
N SER A 33 -2.05 -61.63 -7.34
CA SER A 33 -2.28 -60.74 -6.19
C SER A 33 -1.01 -60.01 -5.76
N HIS A 34 0.14 -60.69 -5.76
CA HIS A 34 1.43 -60.07 -5.45
C HIS A 34 1.82 -59.00 -6.50
N TRP A 35 1.59 -59.27 -7.78
CA TRP A 35 1.85 -58.32 -8.85
C TRP A 35 0.97 -57.07 -8.74
N PHE A 36 -0.34 -57.25 -8.52
CA PHE A 36 -1.27 -56.12 -8.31
C PHE A 36 -0.96 -55.32 -7.06
N ASN A 37 -0.59 -55.96 -5.95
CA ASN A 37 -0.22 -55.24 -4.73
C ASN A 37 1.04 -54.40 -4.94
N ARG A 38 2.05 -54.94 -5.66
CA ARG A 38 3.27 -54.20 -5.98
C ARG A 38 2.99 -53.01 -6.90
N ASP A 39 2.12 -53.19 -7.88
CA ASP A 39 1.72 -52.13 -8.81
C ASP A 39 0.93 -51.01 -8.10
N LEU A 40 -0.02 -51.40 -7.24
CA LEU A 40 -0.75 -50.46 -6.37
C LEU A 40 0.17 -49.70 -5.41
N GLU A 41 1.16 -50.38 -4.81
CA GLU A 41 2.13 -49.76 -3.92
C GLU A 41 3.03 -48.76 -4.67
N SER A 42 3.47 -49.11 -5.89
CA SER A 42 4.21 -48.20 -6.77
C SER A 42 3.40 -46.95 -7.12
N HIS A 43 2.14 -47.12 -7.53
CA HIS A 43 1.26 -45.99 -7.85
C HIS A 43 0.93 -45.13 -6.63
N ARG A 44 0.74 -45.74 -5.45
CA ARG A 44 0.58 -45.00 -4.18
C ARG A 44 1.82 -44.17 -3.88
N ALA A 45 3.02 -44.76 -3.98
CA ALA A 45 4.26 -44.04 -3.75
C ALA A 45 4.46 -42.89 -4.76
N GLU A 46 4.06 -43.08 -6.02
CA GLU A 46 4.11 -42.03 -7.04
C GLU A 46 3.10 -40.90 -6.75
N LEU A 47 1.87 -41.25 -6.36
CA LEU A 47 0.84 -40.29 -5.93
C LEU A 47 1.30 -39.49 -4.71
N ASP A 48 1.86 -40.15 -3.69
CA ASP A 48 2.40 -39.49 -2.51
C ASP A 48 3.55 -38.55 -2.87
N ARG A 49 4.45 -38.98 -3.78
CA ARG A 49 5.54 -38.14 -4.26
C ARG A 49 5.02 -36.90 -4.99
N LYS A 50 4.05 -37.08 -5.90
CA LYS A 50 3.41 -35.97 -6.63
C LYS A 50 2.65 -35.04 -5.68
N SER A 51 1.93 -35.59 -4.71
CA SER A 51 1.23 -34.82 -3.68
C SER A 51 2.19 -33.97 -2.85
N ARG A 52 3.30 -34.54 -2.38
CA ARG A 52 4.34 -33.78 -1.67
C ARG A 52 4.98 -32.69 -2.52
N GLN A 53 5.23 -32.97 -3.81
CA GLN A 53 5.77 -31.98 -4.74
C GLN A 53 4.79 -30.81 -4.96
N ILE A 54 3.50 -31.10 -5.15
CA ILE A 54 2.45 -30.09 -5.29
C ILE A 54 2.34 -29.26 -4.01
N GLN A 55 2.30 -29.90 -2.85
CA GLN A 55 2.20 -29.20 -1.57
C GLN A 55 3.41 -28.27 -1.34
N SER A 56 4.62 -28.77 -1.57
CA SER A 56 5.84 -27.96 -1.43
C SER A 56 5.87 -26.78 -2.41
N SER A 57 5.41 -26.98 -3.65
CA SER A 57 5.29 -25.89 -4.63
C SER A 57 4.25 -24.85 -4.18
N LEU A 58 3.11 -25.28 -3.67
CA LEU A 58 2.05 -24.40 -3.19
C LEU A 58 2.52 -23.60 -1.97
N ASP A 59 3.16 -24.25 -1.00
CA ASP A 59 3.69 -23.60 0.20
C ASP A 59 4.74 -22.53 -0.17
N THR A 60 5.59 -22.83 -1.16
CA THR A 60 6.58 -21.86 -1.68
C THR A 60 5.89 -20.66 -2.33
N GLN A 61 4.88 -20.89 -3.18
CA GLN A 61 4.13 -19.80 -3.82
C GLN A 61 3.36 -18.94 -2.80
N LEU A 62 2.77 -19.58 -1.78
CA LEU A 62 2.09 -18.87 -0.70
C LEU A 62 3.06 -17.99 0.09
N GLU A 63 4.25 -18.49 0.38
CA GLU A 63 5.26 -17.71 1.09
C GLU A 63 5.79 -16.54 0.24
N THR A 64 6.03 -16.75 -1.05
CA THR A 64 6.37 -15.66 -1.98
C THR A 64 5.27 -14.58 -2.00
N MET A 65 4.00 -14.98 -2.14
CA MET A 65 2.88 -14.03 -2.10
C MET A 65 2.79 -13.27 -0.77
N ARG A 66 3.07 -13.90 0.36
CA ARG A 66 3.11 -13.23 1.67
C ARG A 66 4.23 -12.19 1.73
N ILE A 67 5.41 -12.51 1.23
CA ILE A 67 6.55 -11.58 1.17
C ILE A 67 6.21 -10.39 0.27
N GLU A 68 5.70 -10.64 -0.94
CA GLU A 68 5.30 -9.59 -1.88
C GLU A 68 4.21 -8.69 -1.29
N PHE A 69 3.20 -9.28 -0.65
CA PHE A 69 2.17 -8.51 0.04
C PHE A 69 2.75 -7.65 1.17
N GLY A 70 3.69 -8.18 1.93
CA GLY A 70 4.41 -7.43 2.96
C GLY A 70 5.17 -6.22 2.41
N LEU A 71 5.84 -6.39 1.27
CA LEU A 71 6.54 -5.29 0.58
C LEU A 71 5.57 -4.20 0.12
N ILE A 72 4.46 -4.58 -0.51
CA ILE A 72 3.43 -3.64 -0.97
C ILE A 72 2.84 -2.84 0.21
N GLN A 73 2.58 -3.48 1.35
CA GLN A 73 2.08 -2.78 2.54
C GLN A 73 3.11 -1.80 3.12
N SER A 74 4.39 -2.17 3.12
CA SER A 74 5.48 -1.27 3.55
C SER A 74 5.59 -0.06 2.64
N GLU A 75 5.54 -0.27 1.32
CA GLU A 75 5.56 0.81 0.33
C GLU A 75 4.35 1.73 0.51
N ARG A 76 3.15 1.16 0.64
CA ARG A 76 1.92 1.92 0.91
C ARG A 76 2.06 2.80 2.16
N LEU A 77 2.60 2.26 3.26
CA LEU A 77 2.81 3.03 4.48
C LEU A 77 3.75 4.23 4.25
N GLN A 78 4.84 4.01 3.50
CA GLN A 78 5.78 5.08 3.16
C GLN A 78 5.12 6.17 2.31
N ILE A 79 4.33 5.77 1.31
CA ILE A 79 3.58 6.67 0.43
C ILE A 79 2.59 7.53 1.23
N LEU A 80 1.82 6.92 2.14
CA LEU A 80 0.85 7.63 2.99
C LEU A 80 1.55 8.62 3.93
N LYS A 81 2.70 8.23 4.51
CA LYS A 81 3.52 9.10 5.35
C LYS A 81 4.05 10.31 4.58
N GLU A 82 4.57 10.08 3.38
CA GLU A 82 5.10 11.13 2.50
C GLU A 82 3.99 12.09 2.07
N ALA A 83 2.80 11.58 1.70
CA ALA A 83 1.64 12.40 1.37
C ALA A 83 1.25 13.33 2.53
N CYS A 84 1.17 12.81 3.77
CA CYS A 84 0.94 13.62 4.97
C CYS A 84 2.01 14.71 5.17
N GLY A 85 3.28 14.35 4.99
CA GLY A 85 4.41 15.28 5.12
C GLY A 85 4.28 16.44 4.13
N ARG A 86 3.98 16.12 2.87
CA ARG A 86 3.83 17.11 1.80
C ARG A 86 2.69 18.09 2.04
N LEU A 87 1.52 17.60 2.43
CA LEU A 87 0.37 18.44 2.75
C LEU A 87 0.63 19.34 3.96
N THR A 88 1.36 18.84 4.96
CA THR A 88 1.77 19.63 6.13
C THR A 88 2.75 20.74 5.74
N GLU A 89 3.71 20.42 4.88
CA GLU A 89 4.71 21.38 4.43
C GLU A 89 4.10 22.49 3.57
N ILE A 90 3.11 22.18 2.72
CA ILE A 90 2.32 23.20 2.00
C ILE A 90 1.74 24.22 2.98
N LEU A 91 1.10 23.77 4.06
CA LEU A 91 0.52 24.67 5.06
C LEU A 91 1.59 25.45 5.83
N ASN A 92 2.73 24.83 6.15
CA ASN A 92 3.84 25.51 6.79
C ASN A 92 4.38 26.66 5.92
N GLN A 93 4.53 26.44 4.62
CA GLN A 93 4.97 27.47 3.68
C GLN A 93 3.94 28.60 3.55
N ILE A 94 2.64 28.26 3.46
CA ILE A 94 1.56 29.25 3.48
C ILE A 94 1.63 30.10 4.76
N ASN A 95 1.81 29.48 5.93
CA ASN A 95 1.93 30.18 7.21
C ASN A 95 3.18 31.05 7.29
N THR A 96 4.30 30.57 6.76
CA THR A 96 5.56 31.31 6.73
C THR A 96 5.41 32.58 5.89
N ILE A 97 4.88 32.48 4.68
CA ILE A 97 4.66 33.64 3.79
C ILE A 97 3.64 34.60 4.41
N ALA A 98 2.55 34.07 4.98
CA ALA A 98 1.54 34.88 5.67
C ALA A 98 2.10 35.66 6.87
N SER A 99 3.12 35.13 7.56
CA SER A 99 3.70 35.77 8.74
C SER A 99 4.34 37.13 8.44
N TYR A 100 4.86 37.32 7.22
CA TYR A 100 5.45 38.58 6.77
C TYR A 100 4.45 39.73 6.75
N TYR A 101 3.16 39.45 6.56
CA TYR A 101 2.13 40.48 6.65
C TYR A 101 2.02 41.10 8.05
N LYS A 102 2.37 40.33 9.09
CA LYS A 102 2.34 40.80 10.48
C LYS A 102 3.61 41.52 10.91
N TYR A 103 4.66 41.57 10.08
CA TYR A 103 5.89 42.26 10.45
C TYR A 103 5.67 43.78 10.46
N ASP A 104 6.11 44.44 11.51
CA ASP A 104 5.95 45.90 11.66
C ASP A 104 6.79 46.66 10.64
N CYS A 105 7.97 46.14 10.30
CA CYS A 105 8.88 46.78 9.37
C CYS A 105 8.49 46.64 7.89
N LYS A 106 7.48 45.81 7.54
CA LYS A 106 7.17 45.44 6.15
C LYS A 106 6.94 46.64 5.22
N GLU A 107 6.47 47.77 5.73
CA GLU A 107 6.21 48.97 4.93
C GLU A 107 7.44 49.83 4.69
N ASN A 108 8.46 49.70 5.54
CA ASN A 108 9.69 50.48 5.52
C ASN A 108 10.85 49.73 4.85
N VAL A 109 10.61 48.50 4.39
CA VAL A 109 11.58 47.69 3.64
C VAL A 109 11.65 48.18 2.20
N ASP A 110 12.88 48.32 1.71
CA ASP A 110 13.20 48.59 0.31
C ASP A 110 13.27 47.26 -0.45
N TYR A 111 12.19 46.91 -1.14
CA TYR A 111 12.07 45.64 -1.88
C TYR A 111 12.80 45.63 -3.22
N ASP A 112 13.36 46.77 -3.65
CA ASP A 112 14.19 46.85 -4.86
C ASP A 112 15.66 46.53 -4.57
N LYS A 113 16.07 46.61 -3.30
CA LYS A 113 17.40 46.21 -2.86
C LYS A 113 17.45 44.72 -2.61
N LYS A 114 18.56 44.09 -2.98
CA LYS A 114 18.89 42.74 -2.49
C LYS A 114 19.29 42.84 -1.02
N CYS A 115 18.90 41.84 -0.23
CA CYS A 115 19.26 41.78 1.19
C CYS A 115 20.81 41.92 1.31
N LEU A 116 21.30 42.92 2.06
CA LEU A 116 22.73 43.18 2.19
C LEU A 116 23.39 41.99 2.88
N SER A 117 24.14 41.21 2.10
CA SER A 117 24.95 40.10 2.57
C SER A 117 26.24 40.62 3.21
N ASP A 118 26.12 41.37 4.28
CA ASP A 118 27.26 41.77 5.11
C ASP A 118 27.66 40.58 6.00
N GLY A 119 28.29 39.58 5.38
CA GLY A 119 28.99 38.49 6.06
C GLY A 119 28.21 37.19 6.23
N ASN A 120 28.32 36.33 5.21
CA ASN A 120 27.90 34.92 5.13
C ASN A 120 26.39 34.64 4.94
N GLU A 121 26.10 34.21 3.71
CA GLU A 121 24.84 33.67 3.19
C GLU A 121 23.63 34.61 3.26
N CYS A 122 23.11 34.94 2.08
CA CYS A 122 21.80 35.58 1.94
C CYS A 122 20.79 34.70 2.68
N ARG A 123 20.35 35.09 3.88
CA ARG A 123 19.39 34.27 4.64
C ARG A 123 18.13 34.17 3.79
N ASN A 124 17.79 32.95 3.36
CA ASN A 124 16.55 32.69 2.63
C ASN A 124 15.31 33.20 3.38
N ASP A 125 15.43 33.46 4.67
CA ASP A 125 14.36 34.00 5.53
C ASP A 125 14.14 35.51 5.45
N CYS A 126 14.99 36.25 4.73
CA CYS A 126 14.83 37.68 4.53
C CYS A 126 13.52 37.99 3.79
N ILE A 127 12.68 38.88 4.37
CA ILE A 127 11.38 39.30 3.81
C ILE A 127 11.50 39.89 2.39
N ILE A 128 12.67 40.44 2.04
CA ILE A 128 12.99 40.97 0.71
C ILE A 128 12.98 39.84 -0.35
N ASN A 129 13.38 38.62 0.01
CA ASN A 129 13.44 37.46 -0.88
C ASN A 129 12.10 36.70 -0.95
N TYR A 130 10.97 37.38 -0.67
CA TYR A 130 9.65 36.74 -0.64
C TYR A 130 9.30 36.04 -1.96
N TRP A 131 9.75 36.60 -3.09
CA TRP A 131 9.44 36.05 -4.40
C TRP A 131 10.09 34.68 -4.60
N ASP A 132 11.33 34.48 -4.14
CA ASP A 132 11.99 33.18 -4.17
C ASP A 132 11.25 32.16 -3.30
N LYS A 133 10.66 32.58 -2.17
CA LYS A 133 9.80 31.73 -1.34
C LYS A 133 8.51 31.35 -2.07
N ILE A 134 7.89 32.27 -2.81
CA ILE A 134 6.69 31.98 -3.60
C ILE A 134 7.00 31.04 -4.77
N ILE A 135 8.12 31.24 -5.48
CA ILE A 135 8.57 30.31 -6.54
C ILE A 135 8.85 28.93 -5.96
N SER A 136 9.52 28.86 -4.81
CA SER A 136 9.82 27.60 -4.13
C SER A 136 8.53 26.87 -3.71
N PHE A 137 7.54 27.62 -3.23
CA PHE A 137 6.21 27.10 -2.92
C PHE A 137 5.49 26.56 -4.16
N ASP A 138 5.51 27.29 -5.28
CA ASP A 138 4.94 26.79 -6.54
C ASP A 138 5.63 25.50 -7.01
N LYS A 139 6.96 25.47 -6.97
CA LYS A 139 7.72 24.25 -7.31
C LYS A 139 7.33 23.07 -6.40
N TYR A 140 7.27 23.30 -5.10
CA TYR A 140 6.96 22.25 -4.12
C TYR A 140 5.54 21.68 -4.29
N THR A 141 4.57 22.55 -4.57
CA THR A 141 3.17 22.14 -4.76
C THR A 141 2.97 21.38 -6.07
N ARG A 142 3.67 21.75 -7.16
CA ARG A 142 3.69 20.97 -8.40
C ARG A 142 4.29 19.58 -8.18
N GLN A 143 5.45 19.51 -7.52
CA GLN A 143 6.07 18.23 -7.16
C GLN A 143 5.18 17.38 -6.25
N THR A 144 4.37 18.02 -5.40
CA THR A 144 3.39 17.32 -4.58
C THR A 144 2.25 16.77 -5.42
N ASN A 145 1.73 17.53 -6.40
CA ASN A 145 0.74 17.02 -7.34
C ASN A 145 1.28 15.83 -8.14
N ASP A 146 2.48 15.97 -8.73
CA ASP A 146 3.13 14.89 -9.47
C ASP A 146 3.33 13.64 -8.60
N PHE A 147 3.73 13.83 -7.33
CA PHE A 147 3.84 12.74 -6.38
C PHE A 147 2.50 12.04 -6.14
N LEU A 148 1.42 12.79 -5.95
CA LEU A 148 0.09 12.22 -5.70
C LEU A 148 -0.43 11.48 -6.94
N GLU A 149 -0.26 12.05 -8.13
CA GLU A 149 -0.63 11.44 -9.41
C GLU A 149 0.11 10.13 -9.68
N ASN A 150 1.43 10.13 -9.50
CA ASN A 150 2.26 8.93 -9.72
C ASN A 150 1.97 7.80 -8.74
N ASN A 151 1.34 8.10 -7.60
CA ASN A 151 1.07 7.14 -6.53
C ASN A 151 -0.43 6.88 -6.32
N GLN A 152 -1.28 7.27 -7.29
CA GLN A 152 -2.73 7.07 -7.23
C GLN A 152 -3.15 5.63 -6.95
N MET A 153 -2.38 4.63 -7.38
CA MET A 153 -2.67 3.21 -7.13
C MET A 153 -2.73 2.84 -5.63
N PHE A 154 -2.12 3.64 -4.76
CA PHE A 154 -2.12 3.41 -3.31
C PHE A 154 -3.30 4.10 -2.58
N PHE A 155 -4.06 4.93 -3.28
CA PHE A 155 -5.11 5.77 -2.73
C PHE A 155 -6.50 5.33 -3.24
N PRO A 156 -7.46 5.09 -2.33
CA PRO A 156 -8.88 5.02 -2.72
C PRO A 156 -9.35 6.32 -3.37
N MET A 157 -10.41 6.23 -4.17
CA MET A 157 -10.97 7.39 -4.89
C MET A 157 -11.33 8.54 -3.93
N GLU A 158 -11.88 8.22 -2.77
CA GLU A 158 -12.29 9.19 -1.74
C GLU A 158 -11.11 9.94 -1.12
N VAL A 159 -9.92 9.34 -1.15
CA VAL A 159 -8.67 9.98 -0.73
C VAL A 159 -8.14 10.87 -1.85
N THR A 160 -8.15 10.35 -3.08
CA THR A 160 -7.71 11.08 -4.28
C THR A 160 -8.53 12.35 -4.52
N ILE A 161 -9.84 12.32 -4.28
CA ILE A 161 -10.70 13.52 -4.39
C ILE A 161 -10.25 14.59 -3.39
N LYS A 162 -10.05 14.24 -2.11
CA LYS A 162 -9.59 15.18 -1.08
C LYS A 162 -8.21 15.77 -1.40
N HIS A 163 -7.33 14.97 -2.01
CA HIS A 163 -6.06 15.47 -2.54
C HIS A 163 -6.26 16.52 -3.61
N MET A 164 -7.09 16.23 -4.62
CA MET A 164 -7.37 17.15 -5.71
C MET A 164 -8.00 18.45 -5.21
N GLU A 165 -8.89 18.39 -4.22
CA GLU A 165 -9.49 19.57 -3.58
C GLU A 165 -8.42 20.46 -2.94
N ILE A 166 -7.51 19.89 -2.14
CA ILE A 166 -6.40 20.65 -1.55
C ILE A 166 -5.51 21.25 -2.66
N ILE A 167 -5.17 20.48 -3.69
CA ILE A 167 -4.32 20.97 -4.80
C ILE A 167 -5.01 22.09 -5.57
N ALA A 168 -6.33 22.03 -5.77
CA ALA A 168 -7.10 23.07 -6.45
C ALA A 168 -7.12 24.38 -5.64
N LEU A 169 -7.37 24.30 -4.33
CA LEU A 169 -7.30 25.47 -3.44
C LEU A 169 -5.91 26.13 -3.47
N VAL A 170 -4.86 25.31 -3.41
CA VAL A 170 -3.48 25.76 -3.47
C VAL A 170 -3.12 26.31 -4.86
N TYR A 171 -3.66 25.73 -5.93
CA TYR A 171 -3.47 26.25 -7.29
C TYR A 171 -4.02 27.66 -7.45
N ASN A 172 -5.23 27.93 -6.93
CA ASN A 172 -5.81 29.27 -6.98
C ASN A 172 -4.93 30.29 -6.22
N LEU A 173 -4.48 29.95 -5.01
CA LEU A 173 -3.57 30.80 -4.24
C LEU A 173 -2.27 31.11 -5.01
N ARG A 174 -1.69 30.10 -5.67
CA ARG A 174 -0.47 30.28 -6.48
C ARG A 174 -0.73 31.19 -7.66
N LYS A 175 -1.81 30.95 -8.41
CA LYS A 175 -2.18 31.75 -9.57
C LYS A 175 -2.33 33.22 -9.19
N GLU A 176 -3.09 33.51 -8.14
CA GLU A 176 -3.27 34.88 -7.65
C GLU A 176 -1.95 35.53 -7.23
N ALA A 177 -1.05 34.78 -6.58
CA ALA A 177 0.29 35.28 -6.23
C ALA A 177 1.13 35.61 -7.47
N TYR A 178 1.04 34.79 -8.53
CA TYR A 178 1.68 35.05 -9.82
C TYR A 178 1.10 36.30 -10.48
N ASP A 179 -0.23 36.44 -10.52
CA ASP A 179 -0.93 37.57 -11.12
C ASP A 179 -0.53 38.90 -10.45
N ILE A 180 -0.42 38.92 -9.11
CA ILE A 180 0.07 40.09 -8.36
C ILE A 180 1.49 40.48 -8.77
N ASN A 181 2.40 39.51 -8.89
CA ASN A 181 3.81 39.76 -9.14
C ASN A 181 4.11 40.12 -10.61
N HIS A 182 3.30 39.62 -11.54
CA HIS A 182 3.42 39.91 -12.97
C HIS A 182 2.66 41.17 -13.40
N ASN A 183 1.85 41.76 -12.53
CA ASN A 183 1.21 43.05 -12.81
C ASN A 183 2.28 44.15 -12.93
N LEU A 184 2.46 44.65 -14.15
CA LEU A 184 3.46 45.68 -14.48
C LEU A 184 3.12 47.07 -13.92
N ASN A 185 1.87 47.29 -13.51
CA ASN A 185 1.43 48.56 -12.96
C ASN A 185 1.82 48.73 -11.47
N ASN A 186 2.19 47.63 -10.80
CA ASN A 186 2.53 47.64 -9.39
C ASN A 186 4.04 47.84 -9.18
N THR A 187 4.41 48.64 -8.19
CA THR A 187 5.78 48.75 -7.67
C THR A 187 6.19 47.47 -6.94
N SER A 188 7.50 47.23 -6.76
CA SER A 188 8.03 46.07 -6.02
C SER A 188 7.46 45.96 -4.60
N LYS A 189 7.25 47.11 -3.94
CA LYS A 189 6.61 47.18 -2.62
C LYS A 189 5.14 46.75 -2.67
N GLU A 190 4.36 47.22 -3.64
CA GLU A 190 2.95 46.83 -3.80
C GLU A 190 2.82 45.33 -4.11
N LYS A 191 3.72 44.78 -4.92
CA LYS A 191 3.78 43.34 -5.21
C LYS A 191 4.05 42.52 -3.95
N ALA A 192 5.02 42.93 -3.15
CA ALA A 192 5.38 42.25 -1.90
C ALA A 192 4.22 42.29 -0.88
N LEU A 193 3.69 43.48 -0.59
CA LEU A 193 2.59 43.66 0.34
C LEU A 193 1.30 42.98 -0.13
N GLY A 194 1.01 43.03 -1.43
CA GLY A 194 -0.11 42.32 -2.05
C GLY A 194 0.01 40.81 -1.87
N SER A 195 1.20 40.26 -2.10
CA SER A 195 1.48 38.83 -1.89
C SER A 195 1.32 38.43 -0.42
N PHE A 196 1.90 39.19 0.51
CA PHE A 196 1.77 38.88 1.94
C PHE A 196 0.31 38.93 2.40
N ARG A 197 -0.44 39.94 1.94
CA ARG A 197 -1.86 40.07 2.23
C ARG A 197 -2.65 38.88 1.70
N LEU A 198 -2.40 38.47 0.45
CA LEU A 198 -3.05 37.31 -0.16
C LEU A 198 -2.89 36.05 0.70
N PHE A 199 -1.65 35.69 1.06
CA PHE A 199 -1.38 34.51 1.90
C PHE A 199 -1.92 34.65 3.34
N TYR A 200 -1.99 35.87 3.86
CA TYR A 200 -2.55 36.14 5.18
C TYR A 200 -4.08 36.00 5.20
N GLN A 201 -4.76 36.45 4.16
CA GLN A 201 -6.22 36.41 4.03
C GLN A 201 -6.75 35.07 3.50
N PHE A 202 -5.87 34.25 2.91
CA PHE A 202 -6.22 32.91 2.43
C PHE A 202 -6.81 32.05 3.56
N ASP A 203 -8.01 31.54 3.33
CA ASP A 203 -8.69 30.67 4.28
C ASP A 203 -8.05 29.27 4.28
N LYS A 204 -7.48 28.90 5.42
CA LYS A 204 -6.78 27.63 5.62
C LYS A 204 -7.66 26.59 6.30
N SER A 205 -8.88 26.97 6.68
CA SER A 205 -9.81 26.11 7.43
C SER A 205 -10.12 24.84 6.64
N GLU A 206 -10.52 25.01 5.38
CA GLU A 206 -10.86 23.92 4.47
C GLU A 206 -9.70 22.95 4.24
N ILE A 207 -8.49 23.46 3.91
CA ILE A 207 -7.30 22.61 3.77
C ILE A 207 -6.99 21.88 5.08
N THR A 208 -7.13 22.56 6.22
CA THR A 208 -6.86 21.96 7.53
C THR A 208 -7.86 20.85 7.86
N GLU A 209 -9.14 21.04 7.53
CA GLU A 209 -10.20 20.04 7.67
C GLU A 209 -9.93 18.82 6.78
N LEU A 210 -9.76 19.04 5.47
CA LEU A 210 -9.44 17.99 4.50
C LEU A 210 -8.18 17.20 4.88
N ARG A 211 -7.13 17.90 5.36
CA ARG A 211 -5.90 17.24 5.83
C ARG A 211 -6.16 16.37 7.07
N ASN A 212 -6.93 16.87 8.04
CA ASN A 212 -7.24 16.10 9.24
C ASN A 212 -8.06 14.85 8.90
N ASP A 213 -8.99 14.97 7.95
CA ASP A 213 -9.76 13.84 7.43
C ASP A 213 -8.87 12.85 6.69
N LEU A 214 -7.99 13.31 5.80
CA LEU A 214 -6.99 12.48 5.12
C LEU A 214 -6.08 11.72 6.10
N ILE A 215 -5.60 12.39 7.16
CA ILE A 215 -4.81 11.72 8.21
C ILE A 215 -5.60 10.56 8.81
N ASN A 216 -6.90 10.75 9.06
CA ASN A 216 -7.71 9.68 9.55
C ASN A 216 -7.86 8.57 8.52
N GLU A 217 -8.24 8.88 7.28
CA GLU A 217 -8.35 7.90 6.18
C GLU A 217 -7.09 7.04 6.05
N TYR A 218 -5.91 7.66 6.14
CA TYR A 218 -4.64 6.94 6.07
C TYR A 218 -4.47 5.96 7.21
N ARG A 219 -4.87 6.34 8.43
CA ARG A 219 -4.85 5.43 9.58
C ARG A 219 -5.73 4.21 9.31
N LEU A 220 -6.89 4.41 8.69
CA LEU A 220 -7.80 3.32 8.33
C LEU A 220 -7.20 2.38 7.30
N LEU A 221 -6.51 2.93 6.29
CA LEU A 221 -5.85 2.16 5.25
C LEU A 221 -4.70 1.28 5.78
N ILE A 222 -4.12 1.65 6.93
CA ILE A 222 -3.09 0.86 7.63
C ILE A 222 -3.66 0.05 8.80
N GLY A 223 -4.99 -0.03 8.94
CA GLY A 223 -5.67 -0.81 9.99
C GLY A 223 -5.65 -0.17 11.38
N VAL A 224 -5.40 1.13 11.48
CA VAL A 224 -5.29 1.89 12.72
C VAL A 224 -6.51 2.77 12.95
N SER A 225 -6.90 2.92 14.21
CA SER A 225 -8.02 3.76 14.65
C SER A 225 -7.89 5.24 14.29
N PRO A 226 -8.97 5.97 14.00
CA PRO A 226 -8.99 7.44 13.88
C PRO A 226 -8.46 8.17 15.12
N LEU A 227 -8.00 9.41 14.97
CA LEU A 227 -7.41 10.22 16.05
C LEU A 227 -8.43 10.95 16.94
N LYS A 228 -9.54 11.44 16.38
CA LYS A 228 -10.61 12.07 17.17
C LYS A 228 -11.61 11.02 17.62
N SER A 229 -12.28 11.30 18.74
CA SER A 229 -13.43 10.55 19.27
C SER A 229 -14.71 10.70 18.40
N TYR A 230 -14.50 10.64 17.07
CA TYR A 230 -15.38 10.67 15.88
C TYR A 230 -15.72 12.09 15.35
N SER A 231 -15.39 12.49 14.11
CA SER A 231 -15.72 11.93 12.76
C SER A 231 -14.57 11.74 11.76
N VAL A 232 -14.69 10.93 10.69
CA VAL A 232 -14.63 9.45 10.69
C VAL A 232 -15.81 8.76 11.38
N ASN A 233 -16.98 9.37 11.22
CA ASN A 233 -18.04 9.30 12.23
C ASN A 233 -18.80 8.00 12.22
N ASP A 234 -19.04 7.49 11.04
CA ASP A 234 -19.68 6.20 10.91
C ASP A 234 -18.68 5.07 10.85
N TYR A 235 -17.39 5.39 10.69
CA TYR A 235 -16.29 4.43 10.52
C TYR A 235 -16.28 3.32 11.57
N ARG A 236 -16.97 3.55 12.67
CA ARG A 236 -17.15 2.54 13.70
C ARG A 236 -18.57 2.27 14.12
N LEU A 237 -19.54 3.12 13.81
CA LEU A 237 -20.94 2.75 14.00
C LEU A 237 -21.24 1.41 13.29
N LEU A 238 -20.50 1.13 12.22
CA LEU A 238 -20.62 -0.09 11.43
C LEU A 238 -19.72 -1.26 11.86
N GLN A 239 -18.48 -1.03 12.31
CA GLN A 239 -17.73 -2.12 12.96
C GLN A 239 -18.49 -2.67 14.18
N THR A 240 -19.29 -1.80 14.83
CA THR A 240 -20.17 -2.10 15.96
C THR A 240 -21.41 -2.92 15.58
N TYR A 241 -21.86 -2.87 14.32
CA TYR A 241 -22.96 -3.71 13.86
C TYR A 241 -22.45 -5.12 13.44
N GLU A 242 -21.31 -5.18 12.76
CA GLU A 242 -20.76 -6.43 12.21
C GLU A 242 -20.21 -7.40 13.25
N LYS A 243 -19.81 -6.91 14.43
CA LYS A 243 -19.40 -7.77 15.54
C LYS A 243 -20.59 -8.38 16.28
N ASN A 244 -21.75 -7.71 16.27
CA ASN A 244 -22.97 -8.12 16.97
C ASN A 244 -23.80 -9.17 16.20
N LYS A 245 -23.38 -9.57 15.00
CA LYS A 245 -24.04 -10.60 14.18
C LYS A 245 -23.29 -11.94 14.18
N LYS A 246 -22.09 -11.98 14.76
CA LYS A 246 -21.21 -13.16 14.81
C LYS A 246 -21.24 -13.89 16.17
N ASN A 247 -22.02 -13.40 17.14
CA ASN A 247 -22.53 -14.12 18.32
C ASN A 247 -24.00 -14.47 18.09
#